data_AF-A0A7I4E7A0-F1
#
_entry.id   AF-A0A7I4E7A0-F1
#
_cell.length_a   1.000
_cell.length_b   1.000
_cell.length_c   1.000
_cell.angle_alpha   90.00
_cell.angle_beta   90.00
_cell.angle_gamma   90.00
#
_symmetry.space_group_name_H-M   'P 1'
#
loop_
_entity.id
_entity.type
_entity.pdbx_description
1 polymer ?
#
loop_
_entity_poly.entity_id
_entity_poly.type
_entity_poly.pdbx_seq_one_letter_code
_entity_poly.pdbx_strand_id
1 'polypeptide(L)'
;MDNLGQTGAEDERDFVHNKLQALSNTHLSSMVELYSTLTARSNQPMPAEQLQKLKHYKDVLHRMIPYMRVPKERIPAEFNREKVIAFERQVTNIMETFQRRR
;
A
#
# COMPACT_ATOMS: atom_id res chain seq x y z
N MET A 1 -13.53 -18.60 33.21
CA MET A 1 -12.23 -17.94 32.93
C MET A 1 -12.00 -18.11 31.44
N ASP A 2 -12.55 -17.18 30.67
CA ASP A 2 -12.76 -17.35 29.24
C ASP A 2 -12.03 -16.20 28.55
N ASN A 3 -10.70 -16.31 28.43
CA ASN A 3 -9.88 -15.25 27.85
C ASN A 3 -8.84 -15.77 26.84
N LEU A 4 -9.13 -16.89 26.18
CA LEU A 4 -8.26 -17.50 25.15
C LEU A 4 -8.59 -17.06 23.72
N GLY A 5 -9.74 -16.38 23.50
CA GLY A 5 -10.15 -15.92 22.17
C GLY A 5 -9.62 -14.54 21.77
N GLN A 6 -9.31 -13.66 22.73
CA GLN A 6 -8.83 -12.30 22.45
C GLN A 6 -7.35 -12.28 22.02
N THR A 7 -6.53 -13.18 22.55
CA THR A 7 -5.08 -13.17 22.34
C THR A 7 -4.69 -13.41 20.89
N GLY A 8 -5.37 -14.31 20.18
CA GLY A 8 -5.04 -14.62 18.77
C GLY A 8 -5.43 -13.52 17.78
N ALA A 9 -6.61 -12.90 17.97
CA ALA A 9 -7.07 -11.81 17.10
C ALA A 9 -6.35 -10.48 17.37
N GLU A 10 -5.82 -10.30 18.58
CA GLU A 10 -4.98 -9.15 18.92
C GLU A 10 -3.57 -9.31 18.37
N ASP A 11 -2.98 -10.52 18.45
CA ASP A 11 -1.69 -10.86 17.84
C ASP A 11 -1.71 -10.70 16.30
N GLU A 12 -2.80 -11.11 15.64
CA GLU A 12 -2.95 -10.93 14.19
C GLU A 12 -3.03 -9.45 13.80
N ARG A 13 -3.83 -8.65 14.51
CA ARG A 13 -3.92 -7.21 14.24
C ARG A 13 -2.61 -6.49 14.50
N ASP A 14 -1.87 -6.89 15.52
CA ASP A 14 -0.55 -6.34 15.80
C ASP A 14 0.45 -6.69 14.69
N PHE A 15 0.48 -7.94 14.24
CA PHE A 15 1.30 -8.37 13.12
C PHE A 15 1.01 -7.56 11.85
N VAL A 16 -0.26 -7.43 11.49
CA VAL A 16 -0.71 -6.68 10.30
C VAL A 16 -0.33 -5.21 10.42
N HIS A 17 -0.59 -4.59 11.57
CA HIS A 17 -0.27 -3.19 11.81
C HIS A 17 1.24 -2.93 11.74
N ASN A 18 2.05 -3.76 12.41
CA ASN A 18 3.51 -3.63 12.40
C ASN A 18 4.08 -3.76 10.97
N LYS A 19 3.53 -4.66 10.16
CA LYS A 19 3.89 -4.79 8.74
C LYS A 19 3.51 -3.56 7.91
N LEU A 20 2.30 -3.04 8.07
CA LEU A 20 1.86 -1.82 7.40
C LEU A 20 2.73 -0.61 7.81
N GLN A 21 3.10 -0.52 9.09
CA GLN A 21 3.94 0.56 9.59
C GLN A 21 5.39 0.46 9.06
N ALA A 22 5.96 -0.74 8.97
CA ALA A 22 7.26 -0.96 8.35
C ALA A 22 7.24 -0.56 6.86
N LEU A 23 6.23 -1.01 6.11
CA LEU A 23 6.00 -0.60 4.72
C LEU A 23 5.85 0.92 4.56
N SER A 24 5.08 1.55 5.46
CA SER A 24 4.90 2.99 5.49
C SER A 24 6.24 3.70 5.65
N ASN A 25 7.04 3.31 6.63
CA ASN A 25 8.33 3.96 6.90
C ASN A 25 9.32 3.81 5.73
N THR A 26 9.30 2.68 5.01
CA THR A 26 10.25 2.43 3.92
C THR A 26 9.77 2.97 2.56
N HIS A 27 8.49 2.85 2.24
CA HIS A 27 7.98 3.09 0.88
C HIS A 27 7.00 4.27 0.77
N LEU A 28 6.38 4.75 1.85
CA LEU A 28 5.33 5.77 1.75
C LEU A 28 5.80 7.04 1.06
N SER A 29 6.98 7.56 1.42
CA SER A 29 7.55 8.76 0.79
C SER A 29 7.73 8.57 -0.72
N SER A 30 8.33 7.45 -1.13
CA SER A 30 8.53 7.09 -2.53
C SER A 30 7.20 6.91 -3.28
N MET A 31 6.20 6.32 -2.64
CA MET A 31 4.86 6.14 -3.22
C MET A 31 4.13 7.46 -3.40
N VAL A 32 4.24 8.38 -2.44
CA VAL A 32 3.66 9.73 -2.53
C VAL A 32 4.36 10.55 -3.63
N GLU A 33 5.70 10.49 -3.70
CA GLU A 33 6.47 11.13 -4.78
C GLU A 33 6.07 10.58 -6.15
N LEU A 34 5.95 9.26 -6.27
CA LEU A 34 5.53 8.61 -7.50
C LEU A 34 4.11 9.01 -7.88
N TYR A 35 3.17 9.00 -6.93
CA TYR A 35 1.79 9.44 -7.16
C TYR A 35 1.72 10.90 -7.66
N SER A 36 2.51 11.79 -7.06
CA SER A 36 2.63 13.19 -7.49
C SER A 36 3.18 13.28 -8.91
N THR A 37 4.25 12.56 -9.20
CA THR A 37 4.88 12.49 -10.54
C THR A 37 3.92 11.96 -11.60
N LEU A 38 3.20 10.87 -11.31
CA LEU A 38 2.20 10.31 -12.21
C LEU A 38 1.05 11.31 -12.44
N THR A 39 0.63 12.05 -11.41
CA THR A 39 -0.40 13.06 -11.53
C THR A 39 0.05 14.23 -12.41
N ALA A 40 1.27 14.72 -12.23
CA ALA A 40 1.84 15.78 -13.06
C ALA A 40 1.97 15.32 -14.53
N ARG A 41 2.49 14.10 -14.77
CA ARG A 41 2.59 13.51 -16.11
C ARG A 41 1.22 13.33 -16.76
N SER A 42 0.21 12.90 -16.00
CA SER A 42 -1.16 12.70 -16.53
C SER A 42 -1.81 13.99 -17.04
N ASN A 43 -1.32 15.16 -16.64
CA ASN A 43 -1.78 16.46 -17.13
C ASN A 43 -1.10 16.88 -18.44
N GLN A 44 -0.06 16.17 -18.88
CA GLN A 44 0.62 16.43 -20.16
C GLN A 44 -0.05 15.65 -21.30
N PRO A 45 -0.10 16.20 -22.52
CA PRO A 45 -0.63 15.49 -23.68
C PRO A 45 0.22 14.25 -23.99
N MET A 46 -0.42 13.08 -24.08
CA MET A 46 0.23 11.80 -24.36
C MET A 46 -0.74 10.82 -25.04
N PRO A 47 -0.24 9.71 -25.63
CA PRO A 47 -1.09 8.68 -26.21
C PRO A 47 -2.07 8.08 -25.19
N ALA A 48 -3.29 7.78 -25.63
CA ALA A 48 -4.36 7.29 -24.76
C ALA A 48 -3.98 6.01 -23.99
N GLU A 49 -3.21 5.11 -24.60
CA GLU A 49 -2.71 3.90 -23.95
C GLU A 49 -1.74 4.21 -22.79
N GLN A 50 -0.84 5.18 -22.97
CA GLN A 50 0.08 5.61 -21.92
C GLN A 50 -0.69 6.29 -20.78
N LEU A 51 -1.68 7.12 -21.11
CA LEU A 51 -2.52 7.77 -20.12
C LEU A 51 -3.31 6.76 -19.29
N GLN A 52 -3.89 5.74 -19.92
CA GLN A 52 -4.61 4.67 -19.21
C GLN A 52 -3.67 3.90 -18.27
N LYS A 53 -2.45 3.59 -18.72
CA LYS A 53 -1.45 2.93 -17.88
C LYS A 53 -1.03 3.78 -16.69
N LEU A 54 -0.79 5.09 -16.88
CA LEU A 54 -0.47 6.01 -15.77
C LEU A 54 -1.64 6.12 -14.78
N LYS A 55 -2.87 6.25 -15.27
CA LYS A 55 -4.07 6.29 -14.44
C LYS A 55 -4.21 5.03 -13.60
N HIS A 56 -3.95 3.86 -14.18
CA HIS A 56 -3.99 2.59 -13.45
C HIS A 56 -2.99 2.58 -12.28
N TYR A 57 -1.71 2.91 -12.53
CA TYR A 57 -0.72 2.96 -11.45
C TYR A 57 -1.05 4.03 -10.40
N LYS A 58 -1.53 5.19 -10.84
CA LYS A 58 -1.97 6.27 -9.95
C LYS A 58 -3.10 5.80 -9.03
N ASP A 59 -4.11 5.12 -9.57
CA ASP A 59 -5.26 4.63 -8.82
C ASP A 59 -4.84 3.58 -7.78
N VAL A 60 -3.92 2.67 -8.17
CA VAL A 60 -3.34 1.68 -7.24
C VAL A 60 -2.63 2.38 -6.08
N LEU A 61 -1.74 3.34 -6.34
CA LEU A 61 -1.05 4.09 -5.27
C LEU A 61 -2.03 4.86 -4.38
N HIS A 62 -3.04 5.49 -4.98
CA HIS A 62 -4.08 6.21 -4.26
C HIS A 62 -4.87 5.31 -3.31
N ARG A 63 -5.13 4.05 -3.70
CA ARG A 63 -5.76 3.06 -2.84
C ARG A 63 -4.83 2.56 -1.74
N MET A 64 -3.55 2.33 -2.04
CA MET A 64 -2.59 1.74 -1.10
C MET A 64 -2.12 2.70 0.01
N ILE A 65 -1.90 3.98 -0.32
CA ILE A 65 -1.39 4.99 0.62
C ILE A 65 -2.23 5.09 1.91
N PRO A 66 -3.59 5.16 1.84
CA PRO A 66 -4.43 5.17 3.04
C PRO A 66 -4.27 3.93 3.93
N TYR A 67 -4.12 2.73 3.36
CA TYR A 67 -3.90 1.50 4.13
C TYR A 67 -2.59 1.53 4.91
N MET A 68 -1.57 2.24 4.43
CA MET A 68 -0.31 2.41 5.16
C MET A 68 -0.40 3.42 6.31
N ARG A 69 -1.42 4.29 6.28
CA ARG A 69 -1.65 5.34 7.28
C ARG A 69 -2.77 4.99 8.27
N VAL A 70 -3.43 3.84 8.07
CA VAL A 70 -4.55 3.45 8.90
C VAL A 70 -4.06 3.10 10.31
N PRO A 71 -4.67 3.64 11.38
CA PRO A 71 -4.34 3.21 12.73
C PRO A 71 -4.82 1.78 12.97
N LYS A 72 -4.14 1.04 13.87
CA LYS A 72 -4.42 -0.37 14.20
C LYS A 72 -5.91 -0.67 14.39
N GLU A 73 -6.61 0.21 15.09
CA GLU A 73 -8.03 0.07 15.44
C GLU A 73 -8.97 0.12 14.23
N ARG A 74 -8.53 0.73 13.13
CA ARG A 74 -9.32 0.91 11.90
C ARG A 74 -8.95 -0.11 10.82
N ILE A 75 -8.05 -1.05 11.11
CA ILE A 75 -7.73 -2.15 10.20
C ILE A 75 -8.94 -3.10 10.17
N PRO A 76 -9.54 -3.36 8.98
CA PRO A 76 -10.63 -4.30 8.85
C PRO A 76 -10.19 -5.70 9.30
N ALA A 77 -11.05 -6.44 10.03
CA ALA A 77 -10.75 -7.81 10.44
C ALA A 77 -10.51 -8.76 9.24
N GLU A 78 -11.10 -8.46 8.08
CA GLU A 78 -10.83 -9.18 6.84
C GLU A 78 -9.42 -8.96 6.30
N PHE A 79 -8.71 -7.91 6.72
CA PHE A 79 -7.34 -7.61 6.31
C PHE A 79 -6.35 -8.37 7.20
N ASN A 80 -6.32 -9.68 7.00
CA ASN A 80 -5.54 -10.63 7.78
C ASN A 80 -4.06 -10.71 7.34
N ARG A 81 -3.31 -11.61 7.99
CA ARG A 81 -1.88 -11.84 7.74
C ARG A 81 -1.53 -12.11 6.26
N GLU A 82 -2.33 -12.91 5.56
CA GLU A 82 -2.06 -13.25 4.17
C GLU A 82 -2.25 -12.04 3.25
N LYS A 83 -3.30 -11.24 3.51
CA LYS A 83 -3.56 -10.02 2.73
C LYS A 83 -2.47 -8.97 2.93
N VAL A 84 -1.95 -8.78 4.14
CA VAL A 84 -0.84 -7.83 4.38
C VAL A 84 0.46 -8.28 3.71
N ILE A 85 0.74 -9.58 3.66
CA ILE A 85 1.93 -10.12 2.96
C ILE A 85 1.78 -9.94 1.43
N ALA A 86 0.60 -10.23 0.88
CA ALA A 86 0.32 -10.00 -0.53
C ALA A 86 0.42 -8.50 -0.89
N PHE A 87 -0.10 -7.63 -0.01
CA PHE A 87 0.00 -6.18 -0.14
C PHE A 87 1.45 -5.71 -0.12
N GLU A 88 2.26 -6.19 0.84
CA GLU A 88 3.70 -5.90 0.93
C GLU A 88 4.41 -6.23 -0.38
N ARG A 89 4.23 -7.46 -0.88
CA ARG A 89 4.84 -7.91 -2.13
C ARG A 89 4.41 -7.05 -3.32
N GLN A 90 3.14 -6.63 -3.37
CA GLN A 90 2.64 -5.77 -4.44
C GLN A 90 3.28 -4.38 -4.39
N VAL A 91 3.40 -3.79 -3.20
CA VAL A 91 4.10 -2.50 -3.02
C VAL A 91 5.54 -2.61 -3.48
N THR A 92 6.27 -3.61 -3.00
CA THR A 92 7.69 -3.81 -3.32
C THR A 92 7.89 -4.00 -4.82
N ASN A 93 7.10 -4.87 -5.48
CA ASN A 93 7.20 -5.07 -6.93
C ASN A 93 6.95 -3.78 -7.73
N ILE A 94 5.96 -2.98 -7.32
CA ILE A 94 5.68 -1.67 -7.95
C ILE A 94 6.91 -0.77 -7.76
N MET A 95 7.37 -0.60 -6.52
CA MET A 95 8.52 0.26 -6.20
C MET A 95 9.79 -0.17 -6.93
N GLU A 96 10.13 -1.45 -6.96
CA GLU A 96 11.28 -1.98 -7.70
C GLU A 96 11.16 -1.73 -9.20
N THR A 97 9.96 -1.91 -9.78
CA THR A 97 9.71 -1.63 -11.21
C THR A 97 9.94 -0.15 -11.54
N PHE A 98 9.57 0.75 -10.63
CA PHE A 98 9.77 2.19 -10.81
C PHE A 98 11.20 2.63 -10.51
N GLN A 99 11.86 2.04 -9.50
CA GLN A 99 13.26 2.31 -9.17
C GLN A 99 14.21 1.83 -10.27
N ARG A 100 13.98 0.66 -10.87
CA ARG A 100 14.80 0.17 -12.01
C ARG A 100 14.70 1.06 -13.26
N ARG A 101 13.68 1.90 -13.38
CA ARG A 101 13.50 2.81 -14.52
C ARG A 101 14.01 4.23 -14.25
N ARG A 102 14.42 4.54 -13.03
CA ARG A 102 15.00 5.83 -12.65
C ARG A 102 16.51 5.77 -12.82
#